data_AF-A0A1T4QEA0-F1
#
_entry.id   AF-A0A1T4QEA0-F1
#
_cell.length_a   1.000
_cell.length_b   1.000
_cell.length_c   1.000
_cell.angle_alpha   90.00
_cell.angle_beta   90.00
_cell.angle_gamma   90.00
#
_symmetry.space_group_name_H-M   'P 1'
#
loop_
_entity.id
_entity.type
_entity.pdbx_description
1 polymer ?
#
loop_
_entity_poly.entity_id
_entity_poly.type
_entity_poly.pdbx_seq_one_letter_code
_entity_poly.pdbx_strand_id
1 'polypeptide(L)'
;MIPRKSRYRDELRELDARQRVTLAAGSAARAAAVYDYFADDSERAVLASAVEELWSLDPGGPEQARAVLERLGAIWPYGDDPDPEFEADEPEYEPDEPRYWKIRALEVPRFAFLELAEEDSLRAADRAIQFGIGLVQEVEGAIGADPLRGLAEEYADSRGPFEELEGDLLEESLRIVREEPEAEARRRLRERSAAHGRRVREVLLPVLASSSGWSPDDIEAARG
;
A
#
# COMPACT_ATOMS: atom_id res chain seq x y z
N MET A 1 24.21 9.17 -12.39
CA MET A 1 23.11 8.21 -12.09
C MET A 1 21.95 9.05 -11.60
N ILE A 2 20.92 9.26 -12.43
CA ILE A 2 19.73 10.00 -11.99
C ILE A 2 19.08 9.11 -10.91
N PRO A 3 18.77 9.61 -9.70
CA PRO A 3 18.11 8.79 -8.69
C PRO A 3 16.81 8.24 -9.28
N ARG A 4 16.55 6.93 -9.18
CA ARG A 4 15.30 6.30 -9.67
C ARG A 4 14.04 7.08 -9.21
N LYS A 5 14.12 7.74 -8.04
CA LYS A 5 13.07 8.63 -7.49
C LYS A 5 12.74 9.86 -8.36
N SER A 6 13.69 10.40 -9.12
CA SER A 6 13.45 11.56 -10.01
C SER A 6 12.78 11.15 -11.31
N ARG A 7 13.09 9.95 -11.83
CA ARG A 7 12.64 9.51 -13.15
C ARG A 7 11.14 9.21 -13.20
N TYR A 8 10.62 8.45 -12.22
CA TYR A 8 9.19 8.10 -12.23
C TYR A 8 8.26 9.31 -12.03
N ARG A 9 8.72 10.36 -11.31
CA ARG A 9 7.91 11.57 -11.08
C ARG A 9 7.68 12.37 -12.35
N ASP A 10 8.69 12.49 -13.21
CA ASP A 10 8.54 13.13 -14.52
C ASP A 10 7.56 12.33 -15.37
N GLU A 11 7.73 11.01 -15.33
CA GLU A 11 6.87 10.01 -15.94
C GLU A 11 5.41 10.03 -15.46
N LEU A 12 5.13 10.40 -14.20
CA LEU A 12 3.77 10.61 -13.67
C LEU A 12 3.12 11.89 -14.20
N ARG A 13 3.92 12.94 -14.45
CA ARG A 13 3.40 14.22 -14.98
C ARG A 13 2.90 14.10 -16.41
N GLU A 14 3.45 13.15 -17.16
CA GLU A 14 3.02 12.84 -18.54
C GLU A 14 1.68 12.09 -18.60
N LEU A 15 1.26 11.47 -17.49
CA LEU A 15 -0.02 10.76 -17.41
C LEU A 15 -1.18 11.72 -17.23
N ASP A 16 -2.36 11.33 -17.71
CA ASP A 16 -3.60 12.01 -17.35
C ASP A 16 -4.05 11.67 -15.92
N ALA A 17 -5.06 12.38 -15.44
CA ALA A 17 -5.56 12.23 -14.09
C ALA A 17 -6.13 10.82 -13.80
N ARG A 18 -6.73 10.15 -14.79
CA ARG A 18 -7.31 8.81 -14.62
C ARG A 18 -6.24 7.73 -14.57
N GLN A 19 -5.21 7.86 -15.39
CA GLN A 19 -4.03 6.99 -15.34
C GLN A 19 -3.34 7.10 -13.97
N ARG A 20 -3.19 8.31 -13.43
CA ARG A 20 -2.64 8.54 -12.08
C ARG A 20 -3.49 7.91 -10.98
N VAL A 21 -4.81 8.11 -11.01
CA VAL A 21 -5.73 7.45 -10.05
C VAL A 21 -5.65 5.93 -10.15
N THR A 22 -5.53 5.38 -11.37
CA THR A 22 -5.38 3.94 -11.59
C THR A 22 -4.08 3.40 -10.98
N LEU A 23 -2.98 4.16 -11.05
CA LEU A 23 -1.73 3.80 -10.37
C LEU A 23 -1.87 3.85 -8.85
N ALA A 24 -2.52 4.89 -8.32
CA ALA A 24 -2.78 5.01 -6.88
C ALA A 24 -3.62 3.83 -6.37
N ALA A 25 -4.66 3.43 -7.11
CA ALA A 25 -5.48 2.26 -6.82
C ALA A 25 -4.65 0.96 -6.82
N GLY A 26 -3.73 0.83 -7.78
CA GLY A 26 -2.81 -0.30 -7.87
C GLY A 26 -1.91 -0.44 -6.63
N SER A 27 -1.33 0.67 -6.16
CA SER A 27 -0.53 0.71 -4.93
C SER A 27 -1.36 0.44 -3.68
N ALA A 28 -2.53 1.07 -3.56
CA ALA A 28 -3.45 0.89 -2.44
C ALA A 28 -3.93 -0.57 -2.33
N ALA A 29 -4.23 -1.23 -3.45
CA ALA A 29 -4.62 -2.63 -3.47
C ALA A 29 -3.51 -3.58 -2.97
N ARG A 30 -2.24 -3.26 -3.26
CA ARG A 30 -1.10 -4.03 -2.74
C ARG A 30 -0.94 -3.80 -1.24
N ALA A 31 -1.01 -2.55 -0.79
CA ALA A 31 -0.93 -2.20 0.64
C ALA A 31 -2.06 -2.82 1.45
N ALA A 32 -3.28 -2.88 0.90
CA ALA A 32 -4.42 -3.52 1.54
C ALA A 32 -4.17 -4.99 1.89
N ALA A 33 -3.37 -5.71 1.10
CA ALA A 33 -3.02 -7.09 1.44
C ALA A 33 -2.14 -7.21 2.69
N VAL A 34 -1.35 -6.18 3.02
CA VAL A 34 -0.61 -6.08 4.29
C VAL A 34 -1.58 -5.78 5.42
N TYR A 35 -2.45 -4.80 5.24
CA TYR A 35 -3.47 -4.42 6.22
C TYR A 35 -4.35 -5.62 6.61
N ASP A 36 -4.86 -6.35 5.61
CA ASP A 36 -5.77 -7.50 5.77
C ASP A 36 -5.24 -8.60 6.70
N TYR A 37 -3.91 -8.74 6.78
CA TYR A 37 -3.26 -9.75 7.63
C TYR A 37 -3.45 -9.43 9.13
N PHE A 38 -3.44 -8.14 9.46
CA PHE A 38 -3.51 -7.60 10.82
C PHE A 38 -4.87 -6.99 11.17
N ALA A 39 -5.86 -7.08 10.28
CA ALA A 39 -7.17 -6.46 10.44
C ALA A 39 -8.28 -7.47 10.79
N ASP A 40 -9.34 -7.00 11.43
CA ASP A 40 -10.58 -7.75 11.61
C ASP A 40 -11.48 -7.72 10.34
N ASP A 41 -12.61 -8.41 10.36
CA ASP A 41 -13.53 -8.46 9.20
C ASP A 41 -14.20 -7.12 8.87
N SER A 42 -14.46 -6.29 9.88
CA SER A 42 -15.09 -4.98 9.71
C SER A 42 -14.12 -4.00 9.05
N GLU A 43 -12.89 -3.95 9.55
CA GLU A 43 -11.81 -3.13 9.01
C GLU A 43 -11.44 -3.54 7.58
N ARG A 44 -11.34 -4.85 7.32
CA ARG A 44 -11.15 -5.40 5.97
C ARG A 44 -12.23 -4.93 5.01
N ALA A 45 -13.49 -4.93 5.44
CA ALA A 45 -14.60 -4.49 4.60
C ALA A 45 -14.52 -2.98 4.27
N VAL A 46 -14.15 -2.15 5.25
CA VAL A 46 -13.97 -0.70 5.05
C VAL A 46 -12.85 -0.43 4.05
N LEU A 47 -11.68 -1.05 4.25
CA LEU A 47 -10.53 -0.83 3.37
C LEU A 47 -10.77 -1.39 1.97
N ALA A 48 -11.35 -2.59 1.85
CA ALA A 48 -11.71 -3.17 0.56
C ALA A 48 -12.66 -2.23 -0.21
N SER A 49 -13.69 -1.68 0.45
CA SER A 49 -14.58 -0.69 -0.17
C SER A 49 -13.83 0.55 -0.65
N ALA A 50 -12.91 1.08 0.16
CA ALA A 50 -12.12 2.26 -0.21
C ALA A 50 -11.22 2.00 -1.43
N VAL A 51 -10.56 0.84 -1.50
CA VAL A 51 -9.76 0.43 -2.66
C VAL A 51 -10.63 0.24 -3.90
N GLU A 52 -11.80 -0.39 -3.76
CA GLU A 52 -12.77 -0.51 -4.86
C GLU A 52 -13.21 0.86 -5.40
N GLU A 53 -13.37 1.83 -4.51
CA GLU A 53 -13.73 3.18 -4.90
C GLU A 53 -12.61 3.87 -5.68
N LEU A 54 -11.33 3.70 -5.32
CA LEU A 54 -10.21 4.19 -6.14
C LEU A 54 -10.24 3.62 -7.56
N TRP A 55 -10.62 2.35 -7.73
CA TRP A 55 -10.75 1.75 -9.06
C TRP A 55 -11.90 2.33 -9.89
N SER A 56 -12.87 2.98 -9.26
CA SER A 56 -14.07 3.53 -9.91
C SER A 56 -14.10 5.06 -9.95
N LEU A 57 -13.24 5.72 -9.18
CA LEU A 57 -13.28 7.16 -8.94
C LEU A 57 -12.98 7.94 -10.22
N ASP A 58 -13.78 8.97 -10.47
CA ASP A 58 -13.41 9.99 -11.45
C ASP A 58 -12.46 10.99 -10.77
N PRO A 59 -11.34 11.40 -11.38
CA PRO A 59 -10.31 12.20 -10.72
C PRO A 59 -10.74 13.60 -10.23
N GLY A 60 -11.98 14.03 -10.54
CA GLY A 60 -12.58 15.29 -10.11
C GLY A 60 -13.77 15.11 -9.16
N GLY A 61 -13.85 14.00 -8.42
CA GLY A 61 -14.89 13.77 -7.40
C GLY A 61 -14.42 14.00 -5.96
N PRO A 62 -14.08 15.24 -5.54
CA PRO A 62 -13.55 15.50 -4.20
C PRO A 62 -14.55 15.18 -3.10
N GLU A 63 -15.85 15.30 -3.34
CA GLU A 63 -16.89 14.89 -2.38
C GLU A 63 -16.88 13.38 -2.13
N GLN A 64 -16.70 12.58 -3.18
CA GLN A 64 -16.58 11.14 -3.04
C GLN A 64 -15.30 10.79 -2.26
N ALA A 65 -14.17 11.45 -2.57
CA ALA A 65 -12.93 11.25 -1.85
C ALA A 65 -13.06 11.58 -0.35
N ARG A 66 -13.72 12.69 0.00
CA ARG A 66 -14.01 13.07 1.40
C ARG A 66 -14.89 12.04 2.11
N ALA A 67 -15.95 11.56 1.46
CA ALA A 67 -16.81 10.52 2.03
C ALA A 67 -16.07 9.18 2.25
N VAL A 68 -15.03 8.89 1.47
CA VAL A 68 -14.15 7.74 1.73
C VAL A 68 -13.22 8.02 2.91
N LEU A 69 -12.63 9.22 3.00
CA LEU A 69 -11.77 9.60 4.11
C LEU A 69 -12.48 9.51 5.46
N GLU A 70 -13.73 9.96 5.55
CA GLU A 70 -14.54 9.81 6.76
C GLU A 70 -14.67 8.34 7.19
N ARG A 71 -14.87 7.42 6.24
CA ARG A 71 -14.92 5.98 6.52
C ARG A 71 -13.56 5.40 6.90
N LEU A 72 -12.49 5.85 6.26
CA LEU A 72 -11.13 5.45 6.64
C LEU A 72 -10.75 5.97 8.04
N GLY A 73 -11.28 7.13 8.45
CA GLY A 73 -11.12 7.67 9.80
C GLY A 73 -11.65 6.73 10.88
N ALA A 74 -12.74 6.01 10.60
CA ALA A 74 -13.31 5.04 11.54
C ALA A 74 -12.40 3.84 11.85
N ILE A 75 -11.41 3.56 10.99
CA ILE A 75 -10.41 2.49 11.16
C ILE A 75 -9.00 3.07 11.34
N TRP A 76 -8.88 4.40 11.46
CA TRP A 76 -7.61 5.08 11.68
C TRP A 76 -7.25 5.03 13.17
N PRO A 77 -6.08 4.48 13.54
CA PRO A 77 -5.77 4.21 14.95
C PRO A 77 -5.45 5.45 15.77
N TYR A 78 -5.27 6.61 15.14
CA TYR A 78 -5.01 7.88 15.83
C TYR A 78 -6.27 8.75 16.00
N GLY A 79 -7.45 8.28 15.58
CA GLY A 79 -8.71 9.03 15.67
C GLY A 79 -8.92 10.08 14.56
N ASP A 80 -9.96 10.90 14.71
CA ASP A 80 -10.49 11.79 13.66
C ASP A 80 -9.61 13.02 13.33
N ASP A 81 -8.47 13.24 13.99
CA ASP A 81 -7.71 14.50 13.82
C ASP A 81 -6.88 14.48 12.52
N PRO A 82 -7.21 15.33 11.52
CA PRO A 82 -6.58 15.31 10.21
C PRO A 82 -5.38 16.26 10.12
N ASP A 83 -4.88 16.79 11.22
CA ASP A 83 -3.82 17.81 11.20
C ASP A 83 -2.45 17.18 10.84
N PRO A 84 -1.87 17.48 9.67
CA PRO A 84 -0.53 17.03 9.30
C PRO A 84 0.58 17.72 10.09
N GLU A 85 0.27 18.71 10.94
CA GLU A 85 1.21 19.38 11.86
C GLU A 85 1.16 18.85 13.31
N PHE A 86 0.42 17.76 13.58
CA PHE A 86 0.25 17.25 14.94
C PHE A 86 1.51 16.54 15.48
N GLU A 87 2.27 17.25 16.33
CA GLU A 87 3.36 16.71 17.18
C GLU A 87 2.84 16.23 18.56
N ALA A 88 1.65 15.64 18.65
CA ALA A 88 1.08 15.25 19.95
C ALA A 88 1.26 13.76 20.22
N ASP A 89 2.27 13.41 21.04
CA ASP A 89 2.41 12.14 21.78
C ASP A 89 1.86 10.91 21.02
N GLU A 90 2.19 10.78 19.73
CA GLU A 90 1.79 9.60 18.97
C GLU A 90 2.49 8.41 19.62
N PRO A 91 1.78 7.31 19.94
CA PRO A 91 2.47 6.08 20.28
C PRO A 91 3.43 5.76 19.12
N GLU A 92 4.73 5.83 19.41
CA GLU A 92 5.76 5.37 18.49
C GLU A 92 5.55 3.85 18.33
N TYR A 93 4.79 3.45 17.32
CA TYR A 93 4.69 2.05 16.97
C TYR A 93 6.02 1.65 16.33
N GLU A 94 6.67 0.67 16.94
CA GLU A 94 7.93 0.15 16.44
C GLU A 94 7.68 -0.88 15.32
N PRO A 95 8.61 -1.04 14.36
CA PRO A 95 8.48 -2.05 13.31
C PRO A 95 8.36 -3.50 13.80
N ASP A 96 8.69 -3.76 15.06
CA ASP A 96 8.49 -5.05 15.73
C ASP A 96 7.09 -5.21 16.34
N GLU A 97 6.15 -4.29 16.09
CA GLU A 97 4.75 -4.42 16.46
C GLU A 97 3.84 -4.68 15.25
N PRO A 98 2.90 -5.64 15.30
CA PRO A 98 1.94 -5.86 14.22
C PRO A 98 1.11 -4.62 13.85
N ARG A 99 0.82 -3.75 14.84
CA ARG A 99 0.05 -2.51 14.65
C ARG A 99 0.77 -1.49 13.77
N TYR A 100 2.10 -1.45 13.81
CA TYR A 100 2.90 -0.61 12.91
C TYR A 100 2.57 -0.92 11.45
N TRP A 101 2.63 -2.19 11.05
CA TRP A 101 2.40 -2.61 9.67
C TRP A 101 0.97 -2.33 9.21
N LYS A 102 0.01 -2.47 10.11
CA LYS A 102 -1.39 -2.09 9.87
C LYS A 102 -1.51 -0.59 9.56
N ILE A 103 -0.87 0.28 10.34
CA ILE A 103 -0.85 1.74 10.12
C ILE A 103 -0.19 2.09 8.80
N ARG A 104 1.02 1.59 8.56
CA ARG A 104 1.80 1.86 7.34
C ARG A 104 1.05 1.43 6.08
N ALA A 105 0.30 0.33 6.15
CA ALA A 105 -0.55 -0.12 5.06
C ALA A 105 -1.75 0.80 4.80
N LEU A 106 -2.38 1.33 5.87
CA LEU A 106 -3.55 2.22 5.79
C LEU A 106 -3.20 3.63 5.28
N GLU A 107 -1.96 4.08 5.47
CA GLU A 107 -1.46 5.35 4.95
C GLU A 107 -1.57 5.47 3.43
N VAL A 108 -1.31 4.37 2.70
CA VAL A 108 -1.30 4.36 1.23
C VAL A 108 -2.64 4.82 0.65
N PRO A 109 -3.79 4.15 0.92
CA PRO A 109 -5.09 4.61 0.45
C PRO A 109 -5.49 5.95 1.09
N ARG A 110 -5.22 6.18 2.38
CA ARG A 110 -5.61 7.43 3.06
C ARG A 110 -4.99 8.65 2.41
N PHE A 111 -3.67 8.65 2.18
CA PHE A 111 -3.00 9.78 1.53
C PHE A 111 -3.41 9.92 0.06
N ALA A 112 -3.68 8.83 -0.65
CA ALA A 112 -4.24 8.92 -1.99
C ALA A 112 -5.58 9.70 -1.98
N PHE A 113 -6.49 9.36 -1.07
CA PHE A 113 -7.77 10.04 -0.95
C PHE A 113 -7.67 11.48 -0.43
N LEU A 114 -6.73 11.79 0.47
CA LEU A 114 -6.47 13.16 0.93
C LEU A 114 -6.12 14.08 -0.25
N GLU A 115 -5.16 13.66 -1.07
CA GLU A 115 -4.73 14.45 -2.23
C GLU A 115 -5.84 14.51 -3.31
N LEU A 116 -6.66 13.47 -3.46
CA LEU A 116 -7.83 13.48 -4.36
C LEU A 116 -8.96 14.40 -3.88
N ALA A 117 -9.14 14.55 -2.56
CA ALA A 117 -10.09 15.51 -1.98
C ALA A 117 -9.67 16.96 -2.21
N GLU A 118 -8.40 17.20 -2.54
CA GLU A 118 -7.84 18.48 -2.99
C GLU A 118 -7.73 18.58 -4.52
N GLU A 119 -8.30 17.61 -5.25
CA GLU A 119 -8.25 17.52 -6.73
C GLU A 119 -6.82 17.35 -7.31
N ASP A 120 -5.85 16.92 -6.50
CA ASP A 120 -4.46 16.69 -6.91
C ASP A 120 -4.17 15.21 -7.19
N SER A 121 -4.65 14.73 -8.34
CA SER A 121 -4.38 13.37 -8.82
C SER A 121 -2.88 13.05 -8.97
N LEU A 122 -2.02 14.04 -9.19
CA LEU A 122 -0.58 13.84 -9.33
C LEU A 122 0.04 13.52 -7.96
N ARG A 123 -0.26 14.31 -6.94
CA ARG A 123 0.19 14.04 -5.58
C ARG A 123 -0.43 12.76 -5.03
N ALA A 124 -1.70 12.47 -5.34
CA ALA A 124 -2.33 11.22 -4.96
C ALA A 124 -1.54 10.00 -5.45
N ALA A 125 -1.19 9.98 -6.74
CA ALA A 125 -0.37 8.92 -7.32
C ALA A 125 1.05 8.88 -6.74
N ASP A 126 1.71 10.04 -6.62
CA ASP A 126 3.08 10.15 -6.08
C ASP A 126 3.15 9.64 -4.63
N ARG A 127 2.21 10.04 -3.76
CA ARG A 127 2.10 9.58 -2.37
C ARG A 127 1.81 8.09 -2.29
N ALA A 128 0.79 7.60 -3.00
CA ALA A 128 0.42 6.19 -2.99
C ALA A 128 1.57 5.28 -3.44
N ILE A 129 2.30 5.69 -4.48
CA ILE A 129 3.49 4.98 -4.96
C ILE A 129 4.62 5.05 -3.92
N GLN A 130 4.93 6.22 -3.37
CA GLN A 130 6.01 6.36 -2.39
C GLN A 130 5.79 5.52 -1.13
N PHE A 131 4.60 5.60 -0.55
CA PHE A 131 4.26 4.83 0.64
C PHE A 131 4.14 3.33 0.32
N GLY A 132 3.59 2.95 -0.84
CA GLY A 132 3.55 1.56 -1.29
C GLY A 132 4.94 0.94 -1.45
N ILE A 133 5.86 1.64 -2.13
CA ILE A 133 7.27 1.21 -2.24
C ILE A 133 7.91 1.12 -0.85
N GLY A 134 7.72 2.13 -0.01
CA GLY A 134 8.29 2.20 1.34
C GLY A 134 7.84 1.01 2.19
N LEU A 135 6.55 0.71 2.21
CA LEU A 135 5.97 -0.42 2.95
C LEU A 135 6.59 -1.75 2.55
N VAL A 136 6.71 -2.04 1.25
CA VAL A 136 7.31 -3.29 0.78
C VAL A 136 8.78 -3.35 1.15
N GLN A 137 9.53 -2.25 0.98
CA GLN A 137 10.94 -2.19 1.36
C GLN A 137 11.15 -2.36 2.87
N GLU A 138 10.25 -1.81 3.70
CA GLU A 138 10.26 -2.01 5.14
C GLU A 138 10.01 -3.48 5.48
N VAL A 139 9.01 -4.15 4.87
CA VAL A 139 8.74 -5.58 5.07
C VAL A 139 9.97 -6.42 4.70
N GLU A 140 10.55 -6.18 3.54
CA GLU A 140 11.75 -6.88 3.07
C GLU A 140 12.96 -6.61 3.97
N GLY A 141 13.13 -5.37 4.42
CA GLY A 141 14.20 -4.96 5.32
C GLY A 141 14.09 -5.62 6.69
N ALA A 142 12.88 -5.72 7.24
CA ALA A 142 12.61 -6.39 8.50
C ALA A 142 12.91 -7.90 8.41
N ILE A 143 12.52 -8.54 7.31
CA ILE A 143 12.86 -9.96 7.05
C ILE A 143 14.39 -10.14 6.91
N GLY A 144 15.07 -9.22 6.19
CA GLY A 144 16.49 -9.32 5.89
C GLY A 144 17.43 -9.03 7.08
N ALA A 145 16.93 -8.37 8.14
CA ALA A 145 17.70 -8.05 9.34
C ALA A 145 17.82 -9.23 10.33
N ASP A 146 17.11 -10.35 10.10
CA ASP A 146 17.03 -11.49 11.02
C ASP A 146 18.17 -12.52 10.82
N PRO A 147 18.81 -13.03 11.90
CA PRO A 147 19.65 -14.24 11.86
C PRO A 147 18.98 -15.51 11.31
N LEU A 148 17.65 -15.59 11.21
CA LEU A 148 16.89 -16.68 10.57
C LEU A 148 16.78 -16.57 9.04
N ARG A 149 17.58 -15.71 8.40
CA ARG A 149 17.70 -15.57 6.94
C ARG A 149 17.65 -16.89 6.16
N GLY A 150 18.19 -17.99 6.70
CA GLY A 150 18.14 -19.32 6.09
C GLY A 150 16.73 -19.90 5.92
N LEU A 151 15.81 -19.63 6.86
CA LEU A 151 14.38 -20.02 6.76
C LEU A 151 13.65 -19.19 5.71
N ALA A 152 13.96 -17.89 5.61
CA ALA A 152 13.41 -17.02 4.56
C ALA A 152 13.90 -17.43 3.16
N GLU A 153 15.16 -17.88 3.05
CA GLU A 153 15.74 -18.41 1.82
C GLU A 153 15.13 -19.78 1.43
N GLU A 154 14.89 -20.68 2.40
CA GLU A 154 14.26 -22.00 2.18
C GLU A 154 12.78 -21.91 1.76
N TYR A 155 12.04 -20.93 2.27
CA TYR A 155 10.66 -20.65 1.83
C TYR A 155 10.57 -19.96 0.46
N ALA A 156 11.66 -19.35 -0.01
CA ALA A 156 11.66 -18.51 -1.20
C ALA A 156 12.20 -19.18 -2.47
N ASP A 157 12.25 -20.50 -2.50
CA ASP A 157 12.98 -21.30 -3.49
C ASP A 157 12.28 -21.40 -4.88
N SER A 158 11.61 -20.35 -5.36
CA SER A 158 10.98 -20.31 -6.70
C SER A 158 11.26 -19.04 -7.51
N ARG A 159 12.49 -18.50 -7.39
CA ARG A 159 12.98 -17.13 -7.72
C ARG A 159 13.01 -16.33 -6.43
N GLY A 160 14.19 -15.82 -6.04
CA GLY A 160 14.39 -15.14 -4.76
C GLY A 160 13.23 -14.19 -4.45
N PRO A 161 12.78 -14.11 -3.18
CA PRO A 161 11.45 -13.62 -2.87
C PRO A 161 11.30 -12.12 -3.20
N PHE A 162 12.42 -11.44 -3.41
CA PHE A 162 12.63 -9.99 -3.51
C PHE A 162 12.88 -9.46 -4.94
N GLU A 163 13.06 -10.31 -5.96
CA GLU A 163 13.58 -9.85 -7.27
C GLU A 163 12.55 -9.14 -8.17
N GLU A 164 11.25 -9.32 -7.94
CA GLU A 164 10.23 -8.41 -8.49
C GLU A 164 10.04 -7.23 -7.52
N LEU A 165 11.08 -6.41 -7.37
CA LEU A 165 11.00 -5.20 -6.55
C LEU A 165 9.86 -4.32 -7.06
N GLU A 166 9.19 -3.64 -6.14
CA GLU A 166 8.17 -2.60 -6.39
C GLU A 166 8.59 -1.59 -7.49
N GLY A 167 9.90 -1.39 -7.72
CA GLY A 167 10.44 -0.62 -8.84
C GLY A 167 10.17 -1.21 -10.23
N ASP A 168 10.33 -2.53 -10.40
CA ASP A 168 10.01 -3.22 -11.66
C ASP A 168 8.49 -3.30 -11.85
N LEU A 169 7.75 -3.48 -10.75
CA LEU A 169 6.29 -3.38 -10.74
C LEU A 169 5.81 -1.97 -11.09
N LEU A 170 6.48 -0.92 -10.65
CA LEU A 170 6.16 0.46 -10.99
C LEU A 170 6.47 0.74 -12.46
N GLU A 171 7.64 0.34 -12.96
CA GLU A 171 7.99 0.48 -14.38
C GLU A 171 6.96 -0.23 -15.27
N GLU A 172 6.57 -1.45 -14.90
CA GLU A 172 5.53 -2.17 -15.61
C GLU A 172 4.14 -1.53 -15.45
N SER A 173 3.80 -1.02 -14.27
CA SER A 173 2.52 -0.36 -14.03
C SER A 173 2.40 0.92 -14.86
N LEU A 174 3.47 1.72 -14.91
CA LEU A 174 3.59 2.91 -15.76
C LEU A 174 3.45 2.54 -17.24
N ARG A 175 4.08 1.44 -17.66
CA ARG A 175 3.95 0.93 -19.03
C ARG A 175 2.50 0.55 -19.36
N ILE A 176 1.83 -0.21 -18.47
CA ILE A 176 0.43 -0.65 -18.66
C ILE A 176 -0.50 0.55 -18.80
N VAL A 177 -0.43 1.55 -17.90
CA VAL A 177 -1.35 2.70 -17.98
C VAL A 177 -1.12 3.58 -19.20
N ARG A 178 0.09 3.63 -19.75
CA ARG A 178 0.42 4.43 -20.94
C ARG A 178 0.03 3.77 -22.24
N GLU A 179 0.32 2.48 -22.37
CA GLU A 179 0.27 1.78 -23.64
C GLU A 179 -1.10 1.17 -23.91
N GLU A 180 -1.89 0.93 -22.86
CA GLU A 180 -3.13 0.16 -22.96
C GLU A 180 -4.37 1.05 -22.82
N PRO A 181 -5.50 0.70 -23.47
CA PRO A 181 -6.77 1.40 -23.26
C PRO A 181 -7.17 1.38 -21.78
N GLU A 182 -7.77 2.46 -21.28
CA GLU A 182 -8.08 2.67 -19.85
C GLU A 182 -8.71 1.43 -19.16
N ALA A 183 -9.72 0.82 -19.79
CA ALA A 183 -10.40 -0.34 -19.23
C ALA A 183 -9.49 -1.58 -19.14
N GLU A 184 -8.62 -1.78 -20.14
CA GLU A 184 -7.66 -2.88 -20.17
C GLU A 184 -6.53 -2.65 -19.17
N ALA A 185 -5.98 -1.43 -19.15
CA ALA A 185 -4.97 -1.03 -18.19
C ALA A 185 -5.45 -1.25 -16.75
N ARG A 186 -6.68 -0.80 -16.44
CA ARG A 186 -7.31 -0.99 -15.14
C ARG A 186 -7.47 -2.46 -14.78
N ARG A 187 -8.00 -3.28 -15.70
CA ARG A 187 -8.18 -4.73 -15.48
C ARG A 187 -6.85 -5.40 -15.16
N ARG A 188 -5.83 -5.20 -16.00
CA ARG A 188 -4.53 -5.85 -15.84
C ARG A 188 -3.81 -5.38 -14.59
N LEU A 189 -3.84 -4.08 -14.28
CA LEU A 189 -3.25 -3.59 -13.05
C LEU A 189 -3.92 -4.18 -11.81
N ARG A 190 -5.24 -4.28 -11.82
CA ARG A 190 -5.99 -4.89 -10.72
C ARG A 190 -5.64 -6.37 -10.54
N GLU A 191 -5.56 -7.13 -11.62
CA GLU A 191 -5.13 -8.54 -11.59
C GLU A 191 -3.71 -8.70 -11.04
N ARG A 192 -2.78 -7.85 -11.50
CA ARG A 192 -1.38 -7.88 -11.05
C ARG A 192 -1.23 -7.46 -9.60
N SER A 193 -1.86 -6.36 -9.19
CA SER A 193 -1.85 -5.91 -7.79
C SER A 193 -2.45 -6.97 -6.87
N ALA A 194 -3.52 -7.65 -7.28
CA ALA A 194 -4.09 -8.76 -6.51
C ALA A 194 -3.14 -9.97 -6.42
N ALA A 195 -2.44 -10.32 -7.52
CA ALA A 195 -1.45 -11.40 -7.51
C ALA A 195 -0.26 -11.07 -6.59
N HIS A 196 0.24 -9.83 -6.65
CA HIS A 196 1.30 -9.36 -5.78
C HIS A 196 0.86 -9.32 -4.31
N GLY A 197 -0.32 -8.77 -4.03
CA GLY A 197 -0.89 -8.73 -2.68
C GLY A 197 -1.03 -10.12 -2.07
N ARG A 198 -1.51 -11.12 -2.84
CA ARG A 198 -1.54 -12.51 -2.39
C ARG A 198 -0.15 -13.04 -2.03
N ARG A 199 0.86 -12.78 -2.87
CA ARG A 199 2.24 -13.20 -2.59
C ARG A 199 2.78 -12.56 -1.30
N VAL A 200 2.58 -11.25 -1.12
CA VAL A 200 2.97 -10.56 0.12
C VAL A 200 2.31 -11.21 1.33
N ARG A 201 0.98 -11.41 1.26
CA ARG A 201 0.19 -11.96 2.37
C ARG A 201 0.48 -13.43 2.69
N GLU A 202 0.65 -14.27 1.68
CA GLU A 202 0.80 -15.72 1.84
C GLU A 202 2.25 -16.15 2.08
N VAL A 203 3.23 -15.31 1.69
CA VAL A 203 4.66 -15.65 1.78
C VAL A 203 5.40 -14.69 2.71
N LEU A 204 5.35 -13.38 2.46
CA LEU A 204 6.21 -12.43 3.16
C LEU A 204 5.73 -12.15 4.58
N LEU A 205 4.43 -11.93 4.80
CA LEU A 205 3.92 -11.60 6.13
C LEU A 205 4.04 -12.73 7.15
N PRO A 206 3.85 -14.02 6.80
CA PRO A 206 4.15 -15.13 7.72
C PRO A 206 5.63 -15.22 8.10
N VAL A 207 6.53 -14.92 7.15
CA VAL A 207 7.97 -14.87 7.42
C VAL A 207 8.30 -13.69 8.33
N LEU A 208 7.76 -12.51 8.05
CA LEU A 208 7.89 -11.33 8.91
C LEU A 208 7.40 -11.61 10.32
N ALA A 209 6.22 -12.23 10.48
CA ALA A 209 5.69 -12.59 11.79
C ALA A 209 6.60 -13.56 12.54
N SER A 210 7.15 -14.55 11.83
CA SER A 210 8.09 -15.52 12.40
C SER A 210 9.40 -14.85 12.81
N SER A 211 9.94 -13.94 11.99
CA SER A 211 11.19 -13.23 12.27
C SER A 211 11.08 -12.26 13.43
N SER A 212 9.91 -11.62 13.56
CA SER A 212 9.62 -10.70 14.66
C SER A 212 9.22 -11.43 15.96
N GLY A 213 9.17 -12.77 15.94
CA GLY A 213 8.83 -13.58 17.11
C GLY A 213 7.36 -13.47 17.55
N TRP A 214 6.48 -13.02 16.66
CA TRP A 214 5.06 -12.83 16.98
C TRP A 214 4.35 -14.18 17.10
N SER A 215 3.64 -14.34 18.21
CA SER A 215 2.70 -15.43 18.40
C SER A 215 1.40 -15.18 17.62
N PRO A 216 0.59 -16.23 17.38
CA PRO A 216 -0.77 -16.03 16.85
C PRO A 216 -1.62 -15.08 17.69
N ASP A 217 -1.41 -15.04 19.01
CA ASP A 217 -2.15 -14.15 19.92
C ASP A 217 -1.74 -12.68 19.71
N ASP A 218 -0.48 -12.39 19.38
CA ASP A 218 -0.02 -11.03 19.07
C ASP A 218 -0.65 -10.50 17.77
N ILE A 219 -0.78 -11.37 16.77
CA ILE A 219 -1.48 -11.07 15.52
C ILE A 219 -2.97 -10.85 15.77
N GLU A 220 -3.59 -11.68 16.60
CA GLU A 220 -5.02 -11.54 16.95
C GLU A 220 -5.28 -10.26 17.73
N ALA A 221 -4.43 -9.90 18.69
CA ALA A 221 -4.53 -8.65 19.46
C ALA A 221 -4.39 -7.38 18.58
N ALA A 222 -3.75 -7.50 17.41
CA ALA A 222 -3.64 -6.41 16.45
C ALA A 222 -4.88 -6.24 15.57
N ARG A 223 -5.71 -7.29 15.44
CA ARG A 223 -6.97 -7.24 14.69
C ARG A 223 -8.02 -6.39 15.38
N GLY A 224 -7.99 -6.30 16.70
CA GLY A 224 -8.96 -5.54 17.50
C GLY A 224 -9.77 -6.44 18.41
#